data_AF-H9MBD7-F1
#
_entry.id   AF-H9MBD7-F1
#
_cell.length_a   1.000
_cell.length_b   1.000
_cell.length_c   1.000
_cell.angle_alpha   90.00
_cell.angle_beta   90.00
_cell.angle_gamma   90.00
#
_symmetry.space_group_name_H-M   'P 1'
#
loop_
_entity.id
_entity.type
_entity.pdbx_description
1 polymer ?
#
loop_
_entity_poly.entity_id
_entity_poly.type
_entity_poly.pdbx_seq_one_letter_code
_entity_poly.pdbx_strand_id
1 'polypeptide(L)'
;GYQCGGWTITWQGLSGNSTKGTTILEAIKSTVSPSTEVVYQENPDAKYVEGQGFSYAIVLVGEAPYAETFGDNLNLTIPLGGADTIKNVCGSVKCLVILISGRPLVIEPYLPLIDAFVAAWLPGTEGQGVTDVIFGDQGFRGK
;
A
#
# COMPACT_ATOMS: atom_id res chain seq x y z
N GLY A 1 8.86 1.45 8.33
CA GLY A 1 8.75 0.09 8.90
C GLY A 1 8.19 -0.90 7.90
N TYR A 2 6.88 -0.89 7.67
CA TYR A 2 6.20 -1.95 6.90
C TYR A 2 6.68 -2.10 5.45
N GLN A 3 6.91 -0.98 4.74
CA GLN A 3 7.48 -1.02 3.39
C GLN A 3 8.90 -1.62 3.31
N CYS A 4 9.60 -1.79 4.43
CA CYS A 4 10.93 -2.41 4.46
C CYS A 4 10.88 -3.91 4.81
N GLY A 5 9.93 -4.33 5.64
CA GLY A 5 9.80 -5.72 6.10
C GLY A 5 10.82 -6.14 7.17
N GLY A 6 11.05 -7.45 7.30
CA GLY A 6 12.05 -8.02 8.20
C GLY A 6 13.48 -7.66 7.81
N TRP A 7 14.45 -7.98 8.67
CA TRP A 7 15.86 -7.67 8.46
C TRP A 7 16.17 -6.18 8.22
N THR A 8 15.30 -5.29 8.65
CA THR A 8 15.51 -3.83 8.58
C THR A 8 15.60 -3.26 10.00
N ILE A 9 16.78 -2.77 10.37
CA ILE A 9 17.15 -2.28 11.72
C ILE A 9 17.15 -3.39 12.79
N THR A 10 16.10 -4.20 12.86
CA THR A 10 16.00 -5.37 13.74
C THR A 10 15.75 -6.63 12.90
N TRP A 11 15.93 -7.79 13.54
CA TRP A 11 15.70 -9.09 12.92
C TRP A 11 14.29 -9.23 12.32
N GLN A 12 13.26 -9.00 13.12
CA GLN A 12 11.86 -9.08 12.68
C GLN A 12 11.37 -7.81 11.96
N GLY A 13 12.20 -6.77 11.86
CA GLY A 13 11.78 -5.45 11.41
C GLY A 13 10.98 -4.69 12.48
N LEU A 14 10.47 -3.52 12.10
CA LEU A 14 9.78 -2.59 12.99
C LEU A 14 8.57 -1.97 12.30
N SER A 15 7.56 -1.58 13.08
CA SER A 15 6.47 -0.71 12.63
C SER A 15 6.87 0.77 12.68
N GLY A 16 6.12 1.63 11.99
CA GLY A 16 6.30 3.09 12.05
C GLY A 16 7.61 3.61 11.42
N ASN A 17 8.04 4.78 11.88
CA ASN A 17 9.23 5.47 11.39
C ASN A 17 10.50 4.93 12.09
N SER A 18 10.98 3.80 11.60
CA SER A 18 12.08 3.02 12.19
C SER A 18 13.48 3.41 11.71
N THR A 19 13.60 4.13 10.60
CA THR A 19 14.85 4.61 10.01
C THR A 19 14.58 5.77 9.06
N LYS A 20 15.63 6.48 8.63
CA LYS A 20 15.50 7.51 7.59
C LYS A 20 15.03 6.89 6.28
N GLY A 21 14.07 7.55 5.64
CA GLY A 21 13.50 7.16 4.36
C GLY A 21 12.30 8.04 4.03
N THR A 22 11.61 7.68 2.95
CA THR A 22 10.39 8.34 2.49
C THR A 22 9.28 7.29 2.43
N THR A 23 8.21 7.52 3.17
CA THR A 23 7.00 6.72 3.06
C THR A 23 6.31 6.94 1.73
N ILE A 24 5.52 5.98 1.26
CA ILE A 24 4.76 6.18 0.01
C ILE A 24 3.77 7.36 0.14
N LEU A 25 3.20 7.61 1.34
CA LEU A 25 2.37 8.79 1.57
C LEU A 25 3.16 10.11 1.41
N GLU A 26 4.37 10.19 1.97
CA GLU A 26 5.24 11.35 1.80
C GLU A 26 5.63 11.54 0.32
N ALA A 27 5.96 10.45 -0.37
CA ALA A 27 6.29 10.45 -1.79
C ALA A 27 5.11 10.92 -2.66
N ILE A 28 3.88 10.49 -2.34
CA ILE A 28 2.68 10.96 -3.04
C ILE A 28 2.54 12.47 -2.86
N LYS A 29 2.66 12.97 -1.62
CA LYS A 29 2.56 14.40 -1.32
C LYS A 29 3.64 15.24 -2.01
N SER A 30 4.84 14.70 -2.20
CA SER A 30 5.91 15.40 -2.91
C SER A 30 5.78 15.34 -4.44
N THR A 31 5.10 14.33 -4.98
CA THR A 31 4.99 14.10 -6.42
C THR A 31 3.81 14.84 -7.05
N VAL A 32 2.67 14.94 -6.35
CA VAL A 32 1.47 15.59 -6.91
C VAL A 32 1.63 17.11 -7.01
N SER A 33 0.83 17.73 -7.89
CA SER A 33 0.76 19.19 -8.02
C SER A 33 0.43 19.85 -6.67
N PRO A 34 0.98 21.05 -6.35
CA PRO A 34 0.62 21.80 -5.15
C PRO A 34 -0.88 22.12 -5.01
N SER A 35 -1.63 22.07 -6.12
CA SER A 35 -3.09 22.26 -6.13
C SER A 35 -3.87 20.98 -5.80
N THR A 36 -3.22 19.82 -5.73
CA THR A 36 -3.86 18.55 -5.41
C THR A 36 -3.93 18.38 -3.90
N GLU A 37 -5.15 18.30 -3.37
CA GLU A 37 -5.37 17.97 -1.96
C GLU A 37 -5.14 16.48 -1.73
N VAL A 38 -4.27 16.15 -0.77
CA VAL A 38 -3.98 14.77 -0.37
C VAL A 38 -4.49 14.54 1.05
N VAL A 39 -5.56 13.76 1.16
CA VAL A 39 -6.14 13.32 2.43
C VAL A 39 -5.64 11.91 2.76
N TYR A 40 -5.17 11.71 3.99
CA TYR A 40 -4.77 10.39 4.50
C TYR A 40 -5.77 9.92 5.55
N GLN A 41 -6.26 8.69 5.37
CA GLN A 41 -7.07 7.99 6.35
C GLN A 41 -6.73 6.50 6.29
N GLU A 42 -6.33 5.93 7.42
CA GLU A 42 -5.74 4.57 7.46
C GLU A 42 -6.78 3.46 7.18
N ASN A 43 -7.99 3.58 7.73
CA ASN A 43 -9.07 2.63 7.51
C ASN A 43 -10.44 3.33 7.44
N PRO A 44 -10.73 4.05 6.34
CA PRO A 44 -12.01 4.71 6.17
C PRO A 44 -13.15 3.69 5.97
N ASP A 45 -14.35 4.07 6.43
CA ASP A 45 -15.57 3.37 6.02
C ASP A 45 -16.08 3.91 4.66
N ALA A 46 -16.96 3.15 4.00
CA ALA A 46 -17.49 3.51 2.69
C ALA A 46 -18.23 4.86 2.69
N LYS A 47 -18.96 5.18 3.77
CA LYS A 47 -19.74 6.43 3.87
C LYS A 47 -18.82 7.65 3.89
N TYR A 48 -17.68 7.54 4.58
CA TYR A 48 -16.66 8.56 4.57
C TYR A 48 -16.17 8.78 3.13
N VAL A 49 -15.76 7.72 2.43
CA VAL A 49 -15.22 7.82 1.07
C VAL A 49 -16.23 8.44 0.10
N GLU A 50 -17.48 8.00 0.12
CA GLU A 50 -18.57 8.51 -0.73
C GLU A 50 -18.87 9.99 -0.47
N GLY A 51 -18.75 10.44 0.78
CA GLY A 51 -19.08 11.80 1.18
C GLY A 51 -18.04 12.86 0.82
N GLN A 52 -16.81 12.48 0.46
CA GLN A 52 -15.71 13.44 0.23
C GLN A 52 -15.58 13.92 -1.23
N GLY A 53 -16.12 13.17 -2.20
CA GLY A 53 -15.98 13.54 -3.62
C GLY A 53 -14.55 13.38 -4.17
N PHE A 54 -13.79 12.39 -3.69
CA PHE A 54 -12.44 12.11 -4.18
C PHE A 54 -12.42 11.78 -5.67
N SER A 55 -11.38 12.23 -6.39
CA SER A 55 -11.19 11.89 -7.81
C SER A 55 -10.76 10.44 -8.03
N TYR A 56 -9.91 9.94 -7.14
CA TYR A 56 -9.46 8.55 -7.04
C TYR A 56 -8.85 8.33 -5.65
N ALA A 57 -8.61 7.07 -5.29
CA ALA A 57 -7.93 6.68 -4.07
C ALA A 57 -6.74 5.76 -4.35
N ILE A 58 -5.73 5.82 -3.49
CA ILE A 58 -4.61 4.89 -3.45
C ILE A 58 -4.67 4.16 -2.11
N VAL A 59 -4.88 2.84 -2.16
CA VAL A 59 -5.01 1.98 -0.99
C VAL A 59 -3.74 1.17 -0.81
N LEU A 60 -3.00 1.46 0.26
CA LEU A 60 -1.79 0.73 0.63
C LEU A 60 -2.11 -0.30 1.70
N VAL A 61 -1.96 -1.58 1.38
CA VAL A 61 -2.23 -2.70 2.29
C VAL A 61 -1.13 -3.74 2.18
N GLY A 62 -0.97 -4.61 3.18
CA GLY A 62 0.12 -5.55 3.16
C GLY A 62 0.37 -6.33 4.43
N GLU A 63 1.44 -7.12 4.41
CA GLU A 63 1.91 -7.86 5.57
C GLU A 63 2.64 -6.94 6.57
N ALA A 64 2.56 -7.28 7.86
CA ALA A 64 3.51 -6.74 8.83
C ALA A 64 4.92 -7.33 8.60
N PRO A 65 5.99 -6.68 9.07
CA PRO A 65 7.34 -7.23 9.03
C PRO A 65 7.46 -8.61 9.69
N TYR A 66 8.23 -9.51 9.08
CA TYR A 66 8.60 -10.81 9.61
C TYR A 66 9.95 -11.27 9.06
N ALA A 67 10.61 -12.16 9.78
CA ALA A 67 11.80 -12.87 9.34
C ALA A 67 11.77 -14.34 9.79
N GLU A 68 12.24 -15.23 8.91
CA GLU A 68 12.36 -16.67 9.17
C GLU A 68 11.01 -17.30 9.58
N THR A 69 10.99 -18.10 10.65
CA THR A 69 9.82 -18.86 11.09
C THR A 69 8.63 -17.99 11.52
N PHE A 70 8.85 -16.72 11.83
CA PHE A 70 7.77 -15.77 12.10
C PHE A 70 6.97 -15.43 10.83
N GLY A 71 7.53 -15.71 9.66
CA GLY A 71 6.84 -15.60 8.38
C GLY A 71 5.99 -16.82 8.03
N ASP A 72 6.08 -17.94 8.73
CA ASP A 72 5.34 -19.15 8.37
C ASP A 72 3.82 -18.91 8.51
N ASN A 73 3.10 -18.97 7.39
CA ASN A 73 1.68 -18.68 7.32
C ASN A 73 1.01 -19.53 6.23
N LEU A 74 0.07 -20.38 6.63
CA LEU A 74 -0.64 -21.30 5.72
C LEU A 74 -1.84 -20.67 5.01
N ASN A 75 -2.34 -19.52 5.51
CA ASN A 75 -3.53 -18.88 4.98
C ASN A 75 -3.22 -17.86 3.88
N LEU A 76 -2.09 -17.14 4.01
CA LEU A 76 -1.61 -16.14 3.05
C LEU A 76 -2.67 -15.09 2.65
N THR A 77 -3.52 -14.68 3.58
CA THR A 77 -4.53 -13.63 3.38
C THR A 77 -3.97 -12.25 3.73
N ILE A 78 -4.48 -11.19 3.08
CA ILE A 78 -4.13 -9.80 3.41
C ILE A 78 -4.55 -9.48 4.86
N PRO A 79 -3.61 -9.15 5.77
CA PRO A 79 -3.91 -8.95 7.18
C PRO A 79 -4.32 -7.50 7.48
N LEU A 80 -4.41 -7.16 8.77
CA LEU A 80 -4.53 -5.79 9.29
C LEU A 80 -5.75 -5.02 8.77
N GLY A 81 -6.86 -5.72 8.50
CA GLY A 81 -8.08 -5.11 7.98
C GLY A 81 -7.97 -4.63 6.53
N GLY A 82 -6.86 -4.91 5.83
CA GLY A 82 -6.64 -4.43 4.46
C GLY A 82 -7.71 -4.90 3.47
N ALA A 83 -8.26 -6.10 3.68
CA ALA A 83 -9.40 -6.60 2.91
C ALA A 83 -10.64 -5.71 3.01
N ASP A 84 -10.95 -5.20 4.22
CA ASP A 84 -12.10 -4.34 4.45
C ASP A 84 -11.83 -2.93 3.92
N THR A 85 -10.60 -2.42 4.09
CA THR A 85 -10.17 -1.14 3.50
C THR A 85 -10.30 -1.15 1.98
N ILE A 86 -9.86 -2.23 1.30
CA ILE A 86 -10.03 -2.37 -0.15
C ILE A 86 -11.51 -2.31 -0.52
N LYS A 87 -12.38 -3.07 0.15
CA LYS A 87 -13.82 -3.09 -0.16
C LYS A 87 -14.47 -1.72 0.05
N ASN A 88 -14.18 -1.08 1.18
CA ASN A 88 -14.78 0.21 1.54
C ASN A 88 -14.34 1.33 0.61
N VAL A 89 -13.08 1.34 0.18
CA VAL A 89 -12.55 2.40 -0.68
C VAL A 89 -12.86 2.11 -2.14
N CYS A 90 -12.45 0.95 -2.65
CA CYS A 90 -12.57 0.64 -4.07
C CYS A 90 -14.01 0.34 -4.51
N GLY A 91 -14.91 0.01 -3.57
CA GLY A 91 -16.35 -0.05 -3.84
C GLY A 91 -17.01 1.33 -4.05
N SER A 92 -16.36 2.42 -3.61
CA SER A 92 -16.95 3.76 -3.54
C SER A 92 -16.29 4.78 -4.47
N VAL A 93 -15.03 4.59 -4.85
CA VAL A 93 -14.30 5.50 -5.75
C VAL A 93 -13.28 4.73 -6.59
N LYS A 94 -12.87 5.28 -7.74
CA LYS A 94 -11.78 4.71 -8.55
C LYS A 94 -10.54 4.48 -7.71
N CYS A 95 -9.97 3.29 -7.77
CA CYS A 95 -9.04 2.81 -6.76
C CYS A 95 -7.82 2.10 -7.34
N LEU A 96 -6.65 2.56 -6.93
CA LEU A 96 -5.38 1.84 -7.08
C LEU A 96 -5.05 1.14 -5.77
N VAL A 97 -4.90 -0.18 -5.79
CA VAL A 97 -4.38 -0.95 -4.66
C VAL A 97 -2.89 -1.23 -4.84
N ILE A 98 -2.09 -0.88 -3.84
CA ILE A 98 -0.66 -1.20 -3.77
C ILE A 98 -0.45 -2.21 -2.65
N LEU A 99 -0.05 -3.43 -3.00
CA LEU A 99 0.21 -4.51 -2.06
C LEU A 99 1.68 -4.54 -1.65
N ILE A 100 1.94 -4.34 -0.36
CA ILE A 100 3.25 -4.50 0.29
C ILE A 100 3.32 -5.92 0.88
N SER A 101 4.18 -6.77 0.33
CA SER A 101 4.24 -8.17 0.77
C SER A 101 5.59 -8.81 0.48
N GLY A 102 5.99 -9.78 1.28
CA GLY A 102 7.19 -10.57 1.00
C GLY A 102 6.97 -11.67 -0.05
N ARG A 103 5.71 -11.88 -0.45
CA ARG A 103 5.24 -13.05 -1.21
C ARG A 103 3.82 -12.84 -1.76
N PRO A 104 3.34 -13.68 -2.70
CA PRO A 104 1.95 -13.65 -3.13
C PRO A 104 0.97 -13.87 -1.96
N LEU A 105 -0.13 -13.11 -1.95
CA LEU A 105 -1.26 -13.27 -1.03
C LEU A 105 -2.56 -13.48 -1.81
N VAL A 106 -3.59 -13.98 -1.11
CA VAL A 106 -4.95 -14.11 -1.64
C VAL A 106 -5.52 -12.72 -1.92
N ILE A 107 -5.59 -12.36 -3.20
CA ILE A 107 -6.12 -11.08 -3.71
C ILE A 107 -7.35 -11.26 -4.59
N GLU A 108 -7.56 -12.44 -5.17
CA GLU A 108 -8.61 -12.75 -6.14
C GLU A 108 -10.02 -12.27 -5.75
N PRO A 109 -10.49 -12.41 -4.49
CA PRO A 109 -11.82 -11.95 -4.09
C PRO A 109 -12.05 -10.44 -4.23
N TYR A 110 -10.97 -9.64 -4.28
CA TYR A 110 -11.03 -8.19 -4.29
C TYR A 110 -10.76 -7.60 -5.67
N LEU A 111 -10.12 -8.35 -6.58
CA LEU A 111 -9.79 -7.88 -7.93
C LEU A 111 -10.98 -7.28 -8.70
N PRO A 112 -12.23 -7.80 -8.61
CA PRO A 112 -13.37 -7.19 -9.30
C PRO A 112 -13.71 -5.77 -8.85
N LEU A 113 -13.25 -5.33 -7.67
CA LEU A 113 -13.48 -3.99 -7.14
C LEU A 113 -12.34 -3.02 -7.47
N ILE A 114 -11.19 -3.52 -7.93
CA ILE A 114 -9.95 -2.76 -8.04
C ILE A 114 -9.74 -2.31 -9.49
N ASP A 115 -9.61 -1.01 -9.73
CA ASP A 115 -9.33 -0.48 -11.08
C ASP A 115 -7.89 -0.73 -11.52
N ALA A 116 -6.94 -0.66 -10.58
CA ALA A 116 -5.53 -0.94 -10.83
C ALA A 116 -4.87 -1.59 -9.61
N PHE A 117 -4.00 -2.57 -9.84
CA PHE A 117 -3.31 -3.31 -8.79
C PHE A 117 -1.79 -3.34 -9.03
N VAL A 118 -1.02 -3.06 -7.98
CA VAL A 118 0.45 -3.11 -7.99
C VAL A 118 0.94 -4.01 -6.86
N ALA A 119 1.70 -5.05 -7.21
CA ALA A 119 2.52 -5.78 -6.25
C ALA A 119 3.86 -5.05 -6.08
N ALA A 120 4.05 -4.36 -4.96
CA ALA A 120 5.25 -3.54 -4.70
C ALA A 120 6.32 -4.28 -3.88
N TRP A 121 6.03 -5.52 -3.47
CA TRP A 121 6.91 -6.34 -2.64
C TRP A 121 7.27 -5.64 -1.31
N LEU A 122 8.54 -5.65 -0.92
CA LEU A 122 9.10 -4.88 0.20
C LEU A 122 10.06 -3.82 -0.39
N PRO A 123 9.57 -2.64 -0.79
CA PRO A 123 10.35 -1.69 -1.60
C PRO A 123 11.48 -0.97 -0.85
N GLY A 124 11.61 -1.14 0.47
CA GLY A 124 12.70 -0.55 1.24
C GLY A 124 12.42 0.89 1.67
N THR A 125 13.45 1.72 1.82
CA THR A 125 13.33 3.08 2.40
C THR A 125 12.86 4.15 1.41
N GLU A 126 12.98 3.89 0.11
CA GLU A 126 12.78 4.90 -0.94
C GLU A 126 11.39 4.81 -1.57
N GLY A 127 10.36 5.28 -0.85
CA GLY A 127 8.97 5.25 -1.33
C GLY A 127 8.72 6.00 -2.64
N GLN A 128 9.63 6.91 -3.03
CA GLN A 128 9.59 7.64 -4.30
C GLN A 128 9.61 6.69 -5.52
N GLY A 129 10.30 5.55 -5.43
CA GLY A 129 10.33 4.59 -6.54
C GLY A 129 8.94 4.02 -6.88
N VAL A 130 8.01 4.01 -5.92
CA VAL A 130 6.61 3.63 -6.16
C VAL A 130 5.89 4.74 -6.92
N THR A 131 6.05 6.00 -6.51
CA THR A 131 5.40 7.16 -7.14
C THR A 131 5.91 7.45 -8.54
N ASP A 132 7.20 7.21 -8.81
CA ASP A 132 7.80 7.36 -10.13
C ASP A 132 7.06 6.52 -11.19
N VAL A 133 6.51 5.36 -10.83
CA VAL A 133 5.76 4.50 -11.76
C VAL A 133 4.25 4.71 -11.72
N ILE A 134 3.65 4.95 -10.56
CA ILE A 134 2.18 5.13 -10.48
C ILE A 134 1.72 6.48 -11.03
N PHE A 135 2.59 7.50 -11.04
CA PHE A 135 2.32 8.79 -11.69
C PHE A 135 2.92 8.92 -13.09
N GLY A 136 3.63 7.89 -13.57
CA GLY A 136 4.02 7.76 -14.97
C GLY A 136 5.32 8.46 -15.37
N ASP A 137 6.16 8.89 -14.42
CA ASP A 137 7.51 9.36 -14.72
C ASP A 137 8.36 8.24 -15.35
N GLN A 138 8.08 6.98 -14.98
CA GLN A 138 8.59 5.77 -15.58
C GLN A 138 7.46 4.76 -15.84
N GLY A 139 7.61 3.92 -16.87
CA GLY A 139 6.67 2.83 -17.14
C GLY A 139 6.94 1.57 -16.31
N PHE A 140 5.89 0.84 -15.94
CA PHE A 140 6.02 -0.47 -15.29
C PHE A 140 6.74 -1.49 -16.17
N ARG A 141 7.73 -2.21 -15.60
CA ARG A 141 8.53 -3.24 -16.29
C ARG A 141 8.68 -4.56 -15.53
N GLY A 142 8.15 -4.64 -14.31
CA GLY A 142 8.15 -5.88 -13.50
C GLY A 142 7.49 -7.05 -14.24
N LYS A 143 7.83 -8.28 -13.83
CA LYS A 143 7.36 -9.53 -14.43
C LYS A 143 6.90 -10.49 -13.35
#